data_AF-A0ABD5SZ49-F1
#
_entry.id   AF-A0ABD5SZ49-F1
#
_cell.length_a   1.000
_cell.length_b   1.000
_cell.length_c   1.000
_cell.angle_alpha   90.00
_cell.angle_beta   90.00
_cell.angle_gamma   90.00
#
_symmetry.space_group_name_H-M   'P 1'
#
loop_
_entity.id
_entity.type
_entity.pdbx_description
1 polymer ?
#
loop_
_entity_poly.entity_id
_entity_poly.type
_entity_poly.pdbx_seq_one_letter_code
_entity_poly.pdbx_strand_id
1 'polypeptide(L)'
;VTSGDRGDAVGVTDFEGIVYYETGYVTVVRVPQVTDRTAADPDRIAEWHSGDGLVATTGTEAYALVTRAGIQPDIRFGTVEGVTEAAVRGVDILLVVGPDQLSHHTTKFRETNVPHEVLDAADL
;
A
#
# COMPACT_ATOMS: atom_id res chain seq x y z
N VAL A 1 18.91 25.60 14.24
CA VAL A 1 19.12 24.20 14.69
C VAL A 1 19.26 24.19 16.21
N THR A 2 18.35 23.52 16.93
CA THR A 2 18.49 23.26 18.37
C THR A 2 19.41 22.06 18.60
N SER A 3 20.20 22.07 19.67
CA SER A 3 20.95 20.89 20.11
C SER A 3 20.00 19.88 20.78
N GLY A 4 20.31 18.59 20.69
CA GLY A 4 19.58 17.53 21.42
C GLY A 4 20.51 16.38 21.78
N ASP A 5 20.21 15.71 22.89
CA ASP A 5 20.91 14.52 23.34
C ASP A 5 20.34 13.26 22.67
N ARG A 6 20.99 12.11 22.88
CA ARG A 6 20.52 10.84 22.33
C ARG A 6 19.12 10.52 22.86
N GLY A 7 18.14 10.49 21.96
CA GLY A 7 16.73 10.20 22.27
C GLY A 7 15.82 11.42 22.15
N ASP A 8 16.39 12.61 21.98
CA ASP A 8 15.61 13.84 21.83
C ASP A 8 15.13 14.07 20.40
N ALA A 9 13.91 14.59 20.25
CA ALA A 9 13.40 15.09 18.99
C ALA A 9 13.92 16.50 18.74
N VAL A 10 14.73 16.70 17.70
CA VAL A 10 15.28 17.99 17.31
C VAL A 10 14.61 18.50 16.04
N GLY A 11 13.97 19.66 16.13
CA GLY A 11 13.40 20.34 14.98
C GLY A 11 14.49 21.00 14.11
N VAL A 12 14.50 20.68 12.83
CA VAL A 12 15.33 21.37 11.83
C VAL A 12 14.45 22.37 11.11
N THR A 13 14.81 23.65 11.19
CA THR A 13 14.21 24.76 10.43
C THR A 13 15.26 25.35 9.50
N ASP A 14 14.83 26.14 8.50
CA ASP A 14 15.72 26.88 7.60
C ASP A 14 16.66 25.98 6.76
N PHE A 15 16.15 24.84 6.32
CA PHE A 15 16.84 24.02 5.33
C PHE A 15 16.71 24.67 3.94
N GLU A 16 17.82 25.12 3.37
CA GLU A 16 17.90 25.60 1.98
C GLU A 16 18.43 24.47 1.07
N GLY A 17 17.58 23.97 0.19
CA GLY A 17 17.90 22.93 -0.77
C GLY A 17 16.66 22.26 -1.36
N ILE A 18 16.83 21.54 -2.47
CA ILE A 18 15.78 20.66 -3.03
C ILE A 18 16.06 19.25 -2.52
N VAL A 19 15.13 18.68 -1.78
CA VAL A 19 15.17 17.25 -1.45
C VAL A 19 14.48 16.52 -2.61
N TYR A 20 15.25 15.73 -3.35
CA TYR A 20 14.69 14.81 -4.33
C TYR A 20 14.10 13.63 -3.57
N TYR A 21 12.78 13.46 -3.68
CA TYR A 21 12.10 12.27 -3.19
C TYR A 21 11.80 11.37 -4.40
N GLU A 22 12.23 10.11 -4.31
CA GLU A 22 11.77 9.06 -5.19
C GLU A 22 10.49 8.49 -4.58
N THR A 23 9.38 8.53 -5.33
CA THR A 23 8.14 7.91 -4.90
C THR A 23 8.27 6.39 -5.00
N GLY A 24 7.61 5.69 -4.07
CA GLY A 24 7.47 4.24 -4.12
C GLY A 24 6.41 3.85 -5.15
N TYR A 25 6.32 2.55 -5.37
CA TYR A 25 5.40 1.94 -6.32
C TYR A 25 4.28 1.19 -5.60
N VAL A 26 3.04 1.35 -6.08
CA VAL A 26 1.90 0.61 -5.53
C VAL A 26 1.42 -0.45 -6.52
N THR A 27 1.59 -1.72 -6.16
CA THR A 27 0.97 -2.84 -6.87
C THR A 27 -0.39 -3.11 -6.25
N VAL A 28 -1.46 -2.87 -7.01
CA VAL A 28 -2.83 -3.06 -6.52
C VAL A 28 -3.38 -4.40 -7.00
N VAL A 29 -3.76 -5.27 -6.07
CA VAL A 29 -4.39 -6.56 -6.38
C VAL A 29 -5.87 -6.47 -6.06
N ARG A 30 -6.71 -6.52 -7.09
CA ARG A 30 -8.16 -6.55 -6.94
C ARG A 30 -8.63 -7.98 -6.68
N VAL A 31 -9.34 -8.16 -5.57
CA VAL A 31 -9.91 -9.45 -5.16
C VAL A 31 -11.38 -9.51 -5.59
N PRO A 32 -11.86 -10.65 -6.13
CA PRO A 32 -13.28 -10.85 -6.45
C PRO A 32 -14.15 -10.85 -5.18
N GLN A 33 -15.46 -10.61 -5.33
CA GLN A 33 -16.38 -10.71 -4.20
C GLN A 33 -16.59 -12.18 -3.83
N VAL A 34 -16.95 -12.45 -2.57
CA VAL A 34 -17.26 -13.82 -2.12
C VAL A 34 -18.44 -14.45 -2.88
N THR A 35 -19.31 -13.63 -3.46
CA THR A 35 -20.44 -14.08 -4.30
C THR A 35 -20.02 -14.51 -5.70
N ASP A 36 -18.82 -14.13 -6.14
CA ASP A 36 -18.28 -14.57 -7.41
C ASP A 36 -17.86 -16.04 -7.31
N ARG A 37 -18.03 -16.80 -8.40
CA ARG A 37 -17.64 -18.22 -8.45
C ARG A 37 -16.12 -18.42 -8.59
N THR A 38 -15.38 -17.34 -8.78
CA THR A 38 -13.93 -17.35 -8.95
C THR A 38 -13.27 -17.19 -7.60
N ALA A 39 -12.52 -18.21 -7.17
CA ALA A 39 -11.71 -18.15 -5.96
C ALA A 39 -10.32 -17.60 -6.32
N ALA A 40 -9.86 -16.59 -5.57
CA ALA A 40 -8.47 -16.14 -5.64
C ALA A 40 -7.57 -17.08 -4.82
N ASP A 41 -6.41 -17.42 -5.39
CA ASP A 41 -5.40 -18.24 -4.74
C ASP A 41 -4.57 -17.40 -3.75
N PRO A 42 -4.55 -17.72 -2.44
CA PRO A 42 -3.73 -17.01 -1.46
C PRO A 42 -2.23 -17.04 -1.78
N ASP A 43 -1.73 -18.10 -2.42
CA ASP A 43 -0.29 -18.26 -2.68
C ASP A 43 0.23 -17.19 -3.66
N ARG A 44 -0.63 -16.70 -4.56
CA ARG A 44 -0.34 -15.59 -5.49
C ARG A 44 -0.03 -14.27 -4.77
N ILE A 45 -0.65 -14.02 -3.61
CA ILE A 45 -0.39 -12.80 -2.82
C ILE A 45 1.05 -12.80 -2.30
N ALA A 46 1.57 -13.96 -1.91
CA ALA A 46 2.95 -14.09 -1.46
C ALA A 46 3.95 -13.89 -2.59
N GLU A 47 3.60 -14.26 -3.83
CA GLU A 47 4.45 -14.04 -5.02
C GLU A 47 4.61 -12.53 -5.34
N TRP A 48 3.60 -11.72 -5.07
CA TRP A 48 3.63 -10.27 -5.32
C TRP A 48 4.15 -9.44 -4.15
N HIS A 49 4.38 -10.08 -3.00
CA HIS A 49 5.07 -9.41 -1.90
C HIS A 49 6.56 -9.34 -2.24
N SER A 50 7.01 -8.18 -2.71
CA SER A 50 8.43 -7.84 -2.66
C SER A 50 8.79 -7.79 -1.17
N GLY A 51 9.60 -8.72 -0.68
CA GLY A 51 9.79 -9.00 0.75
C GLY A 51 10.12 -7.80 1.67
N ASP A 52 10.45 -6.64 1.10
CA ASP A 52 10.78 -5.39 1.80
C ASP A 52 9.66 -4.32 1.77
N GLY A 53 8.57 -4.54 1.00
CA GLY A 53 7.44 -3.62 0.87
C GLY A 53 6.37 -3.80 1.94
N LEU A 54 5.57 -2.75 2.18
CA LEU A 54 4.43 -2.83 3.10
C LEU A 54 3.24 -3.50 2.44
N VAL A 55 2.42 -4.18 3.24
CA VAL A 55 1.17 -4.77 2.80
C VAL A 55 -0.01 -4.01 3.38
N ALA A 56 -0.83 -3.48 2.49
CA ALA A 56 -2.08 -2.83 2.83
C ALA A 56 -3.27 -3.67 2.36
N THR A 57 -4.34 -3.69 3.15
CA THR A 57 -5.56 -4.39 2.75
C THR A 57 -6.79 -3.57 3.09
N THR A 58 -7.78 -3.60 2.19
CA THR A 58 -9.08 -2.97 2.40
C THR A 58 -10.21 -3.86 1.86
N GLY A 59 -11.26 -4.02 2.65
CA GLY A 59 -12.33 -4.98 2.38
C GLY A 59 -12.09 -6.34 3.03
N THR A 60 -13.19 -7.05 3.32
CA THR A 60 -13.19 -8.29 4.10
C THR A 60 -12.52 -9.44 3.34
N GLU A 61 -12.84 -9.58 2.05
CA GLU A 61 -12.30 -10.62 1.18
C GLU A 61 -10.79 -10.48 1.00
N ALA A 62 -10.32 -9.24 0.79
CA ALA A 62 -8.90 -8.91 0.71
C ALA A 62 -8.16 -9.28 2.01
N TYR A 63 -8.71 -8.89 3.17
CA TYR A 63 -8.11 -9.20 4.46
C TYR A 63 -8.03 -10.72 4.70
N ALA A 64 -9.10 -11.44 4.37
CA ALA A 64 -9.15 -12.89 4.50
C ALA A 64 -8.12 -13.58 3.59
N LEU A 65 -7.94 -13.10 2.35
CA LEU A 65 -6.99 -13.63 1.39
C LEU A 65 -5.53 -13.42 1.86
N VAL A 66 -5.18 -12.19 2.24
CA VAL A 66 -3.84 -11.84 2.76
C VAL A 66 -3.51 -12.65 4.02
N THR A 67 -4.48 -12.81 4.93
CA THR A 67 -4.30 -13.62 6.14
C THR A 67 -4.09 -15.09 5.83
N ARG A 68 -4.80 -15.65 4.84
CA ARG A 68 -4.61 -17.04 4.39
C ARG A 68 -3.26 -17.27 3.71
N ALA A 69 -2.69 -16.24 3.08
CA ALA A 69 -1.34 -16.24 2.54
C ALA A 69 -0.25 -16.18 3.63
N GLY A 70 -0.62 -16.13 4.92
CA GLY A 70 0.32 -16.06 6.04
C GLY A 70 0.95 -14.68 6.23
N ILE A 71 0.41 -13.65 5.57
CA ILE A 71 0.92 -12.28 5.62
C ILE A 71 0.09 -11.48 6.63
N GLN A 72 0.76 -10.72 7.50
CA GLN A 72 0.10 -9.78 8.39
C GLN A 72 0.10 -8.39 7.76
N PRO A 73 -1.07 -7.81 7.42
CA PRO A 73 -1.10 -6.48 6.83
C PRO A 73 -0.65 -5.40 7.82
N ASP A 74 0.18 -4.48 7.33
CA ASP A 74 0.68 -3.30 8.03
C ASP A 74 -0.40 -2.22 8.13
N ILE A 75 -1.17 -2.03 7.05
CA ILE A 75 -2.19 -0.98 6.94
C ILE A 75 -3.56 -1.63 6.66
N ARG A 76 -4.53 -1.40 7.56
CA ARG A 76 -5.88 -2.01 7.49
C ARG A 76 -7.02 -1.01 7.55
N PHE A 77 -6.74 0.21 7.98
CA PHE A 77 -7.72 1.29 8.15
C PHE A 77 -7.13 2.58 7.60
N GLY A 78 -7.98 3.47 7.11
CA GLY A 78 -7.52 4.71 6.45
C GLY A 78 -6.56 4.42 5.30
N THR A 79 -6.80 3.33 4.56
CA THR A 79 -5.83 2.78 3.59
C THR A 79 -5.60 3.73 2.43
N VAL A 80 -6.58 4.55 2.04
CA VAL A 80 -6.43 5.54 0.96
C VAL A 80 -5.33 6.53 1.33
N GLU A 81 -5.41 7.13 2.52
CA GLU A 81 -4.41 8.07 3.02
C GLU A 81 -3.11 7.35 3.36
N GLY A 82 -3.17 6.25 4.12
CA GLY A 82 -1.99 5.53 4.61
C GLY A 82 -1.10 5.01 3.49
N VAL A 83 -1.69 4.39 2.46
CA VAL A 83 -0.94 3.88 1.30
C VAL A 83 -0.34 5.03 0.49
N THR A 84 -1.12 6.08 0.25
CA THR A 84 -0.66 7.24 -0.51
C THR A 84 0.50 7.93 0.18
N GLU A 85 0.38 8.18 1.48
CA GLU A 85 1.41 8.84 2.28
C GLU A 85 2.70 8.01 2.35
N ALA A 86 2.60 6.69 2.49
CA ALA A 86 3.77 5.81 2.46
C ALA A 86 4.44 5.80 1.07
N ALA A 87 3.66 5.70 -0.01
CA ALA A 87 4.21 5.71 -1.37
C ALA A 87 4.86 7.06 -1.73
N VAL A 88 4.28 8.19 -1.34
CA VAL A 88 4.89 9.52 -1.53
C VAL A 88 6.26 9.62 -0.84
N ARG A 89 6.49 8.84 0.22
CA ARG A 89 7.77 8.78 0.97
C ARG A 89 8.74 7.71 0.46
N GLY A 90 8.48 7.11 -0.70
CA GLY A 90 9.41 6.14 -1.29
C GLY A 90 9.19 4.68 -0.87
N VAL A 91 8.05 4.36 -0.25
CA VAL A 91 7.77 3.01 0.22
C VAL A 91 6.95 2.26 -0.83
N ASP A 92 7.45 1.10 -1.27
CA ASP A 92 6.71 0.19 -2.13
C ASP A 92 5.62 -0.54 -1.34
N ILE A 93 4.45 -0.70 -1.96
CA ILE A 93 3.26 -1.20 -1.27
C ILE A 93 2.52 -2.21 -2.15
N LEU A 94 2.26 -3.38 -1.58
CA LEU A 94 1.24 -4.30 -2.10
C LEU A 94 -0.11 -3.94 -1.47
N LEU A 95 -1.01 -3.39 -2.28
CA LEU A 95 -2.36 -3.05 -1.84
C LEU A 95 -3.34 -4.12 -2.34
N VAL A 96 -3.88 -4.92 -1.43
CA VAL A 96 -4.93 -5.90 -1.75
C VAL A 96 -6.30 -5.28 -1.45
N VAL A 97 -7.15 -5.12 -2.47
CA VAL A 97 -8.41 -4.38 -2.36
C VAL A 97 -9.62 -5.23 -2.74
N GLY A 98 -10.70 -5.04 -1.98
CA GLY A 98 -12.05 -5.37 -2.44
C GLY A 98 -12.45 -4.52 -3.66
N PRO A 99 -13.40 -4.99 -4.48
CA PRO A 99 -13.72 -4.38 -5.76
C PRO A 99 -14.36 -3.00 -5.64
N ASP A 100 -15.03 -2.72 -4.53
CA ASP A 100 -15.68 -1.45 -4.20
C ASP A 100 -14.71 -0.34 -3.76
N GLN A 101 -13.47 -0.70 -3.39
CA GLN A 101 -12.49 0.23 -2.83
C GLN A 101 -11.41 0.68 -3.84
N LEU A 102 -11.31 0.03 -5.00
CA LEU A 102 -10.26 0.28 -6.00
C LEU A 102 -10.29 1.72 -6.55
N SER A 103 -11.47 2.25 -6.86
CA SER A 103 -11.64 3.58 -7.46
C SER A 103 -11.16 4.69 -6.52
N HIS A 104 -11.42 4.56 -5.22
CA HIS A 104 -11.00 5.54 -4.22
C HIS A 104 -9.47 5.64 -4.12
N HIS A 105 -8.78 4.50 -4.14
CA HIS A 105 -7.31 4.46 -4.08
C HIS A 105 -6.68 4.96 -5.37
N THR A 106 -7.12 4.47 -6.53
CA THR A 106 -6.55 4.87 -7.84
C THR A 106 -6.79 6.35 -8.14
N THR A 107 -7.91 6.92 -7.70
CA THR A 107 -8.14 8.37 -7.79
C THR A 107 -7.10 9.13 -6.97
N LYS A 108 -6.89 8.73 -5.71
CA LYS A 108 -5.92 9.37 -4.83
C LYS A 108 -4.48 9.26 -5.35
N PHE A 109 -4.10 8.11 -5.91
CA PHE A 109 -2.77 7.92 -6.50
C PHE A 109 -2.54 8.84 -7.69
N ARG A 110 -3.55 9.04 -8.54
CA ARG A 110 -3.46 9.98 -9.66
C ARG A 110 -3.32 11.44 -9.19
N GLU A 111 -4.09 11.83 -8.17
CA GLU A 111 -4.01 13.18 -7.60
C GLU A 111 -2.63 13.48 -6.98
N THR A 112 -1.95 12.46 -6.47
CA THR A 112 -0.67 12.57 -5.77
C THR A 112 0.53 12.14 -6.61
N ASN A 113 0.31 11.78 -7.88
CA ASN A 113 1.33 11.26 -8.80
C ASN A 113 2.07 10.02 -8.28
N VAL A 114 1.37 9.16 -7.53
CA VAL A 114 1.91 7.86 -7.09
C VAL A 114 1.81 6.86 -8.26
N PRO A 115 2.94 6.29 -8.71
CA PRO A 115 2.93 5.28 -9.76
C PRO A 115 2.28 4.00 -9.23
N HIS A 116 1.41 3.39 -10.03
CA HIS A 116 0.70 2.18 -9.66
C HIS A 116 0.34 1.33 -10.87
N GLU A 117 0.19 0.03 -10.63
CA GLU A 117 -0.45 -0.91 -11.54
C GLU A 117 -1.61 -1.61 -10.84
N VAL A 118 -2.54 -2.14 -11.63
CA VAL A 118 -3.67 -2.92 -11.14
C VAL A 118 -3.61 -4.31 -11.75
N LEU A 119 -3.62 -5.31 -10.87
CA LEU A 119 -3.67 -6.73 -11.18
C LEU A 119 -5.03 -7.25 -10.72
N ASP A 120 -5.69 -8.07 -11.55
CA ASP A 120 -6.91 -8.77 -11.16
C ASP A 120 -6.56 -10.18 -10.67
N ALA A 121 -6.90 -10.49 -9.42
CA ALA A 121 -6.63 -11.81 -8.83
C ALA A 121 -7.48 -12.94 -9.46
N ALA A 122 -8.47 -12.59 -10.28
CA ALA A 122 -9.32 -13.53 -11.00
C ALA A 122 -8.76 -13.95 -12.37
N ASP A 123 -7.84 -13.15 -12.93
CA ASP A 123 -7.27 -13.37 -14.27
C ASP A 123 -5.92 -14.13 -14.22
N LEU A 124 -5.49 -14.57 -13.02
CA LEU A 124 -4.15 -15.06 -12.69
C LEU A 124 -4.20 -16.34 -11.83
#